data_AF-A0A329UCN5-F1
#
_entry.id   AF-A0A329UCN5-F1
#
_cell.length_a   1.000
_cell.length_b   1.000
_cell.length_c   1.000
_cell.angle_alpha   90.00
_cell.angle_beta   90.00
_cell.angle_gamma   90.00
#
_symmetry.space_group_name_H-M   'P 1'
#
loop_
_entity.id
_entity.type
_entity.pdbx_description
1 polymer ?
#
loop_
_entity_poly.entity_id
_entity_poly.type
_entity_poly.pdbx_seq_one_letter_code
_entity_poly.pdbx_strand_id
1 'polypeptide(L)'
;LMTYNAVVAGIHQYYCIATAASEDFGKLAYGVKKQMHNRLRNDLTRKGELKKGYIKEKYGKSSQLRFLHGRPVVPIGYVQSRNAQHKRKSVNKYTPEGRELIHKNLNIDTKTMLWLMRNPVQGRSIEYADNRISLYAAQHGKCAVTGSIMEAHDIHCHHKRPAAKGGTDEYGNLVLISAPVHKLIHASDMATIKFYLNLLNLDSTQILKLNKFREMAEMPLID
;
A
#
# COMPACT_ATOMS: atom_id res chain seq x y z
N LEU A 1 18.64 13.10 12.90
CA LEU A 1 17.32 12.85 13.55
C LEU A 1 16.59 11.65 12.95
N MET A 2 16.36 11.60 11.63
CA MET A 2 15.64 10.48 10.99
C MET A 2 16.29 9.11 11.28
N THR A 3 17.61 9.02 11.15
CA THR A 3 18.37 7.79 11.48
C THR A 3 18.18 7.37 12.93
N TYR A 4 18.28 8.31 13.87
CA TYR A 4 18.07 8.02 15.30
C TYR A 4 16.65 7.49 15.56
N ASN A 5 15.61 8.15 15.02
CA ASN A 5 14.24 7.71 15.20
C ASN A 5 13.99 6.32 14.60
N ALA A 6 14.58 6.02 13.44
CA ALA A 6 14.49 4.71 12.81
C ALA A 6 15.16 3.62 13.67
N VAL A 7 16.36 3.89 14.19
CA VAL A 7 17.08 2.96 15.07
C VAL A 7 16.29 2.68 16.34
N VAL A 8 15.82 3.71 17.05
CA VAL A 8 15.06 3.53 18.30
C VAL A 8 13.74 2.81 18.04
N ALA A 9 13.04 3.14 16.96
CA ALA A 9 11.82 2.44 16.58
C ALA A 9 12.07 0.96 16.27
N GLY A 10 13.17 0.63 15.59
CA GLY A 10 13.58 -0.75 15.32
C GLY A 10 13.92 -1.51 16.61
N ILE A 11 14.67 -0.89 17.52
CA ILE A 11 15.01 -1.47 18.83
C ILE A 11 13.73 -1.77 19.62
N HIS A 12 12.80 -0.82 19.73
CA HIS A 12 11.53 -1.05 20.40
C HIS A 12 10.75 -2.20 19.77
N GLN A 13 10.72 -2.28 18.44
CA GLN A 13 10.02 -3.34 17.73
C GLN A 13 10.65 -4.70 17.98
N TYR A 14 11.98 -4.78 18.09
CA TYR A 14 12.70 -6.00 18.39
C TYR A 14 12.46 -6.47 19.83
N TYR A 15 12.63 -5.58 20.81
CA TYR A 15 12.53 -5.92 22.23
C TYR A 15 11.10 -5.89 22.79
N CYS A 16 10.09 -5.54 21.99
CA CYS A 16 8.70 -5.48 22.47
C CYS A 16 8.18 -6.81 23.04
N ILE A 17 8.79 -7.94 22.72
CA ILE A 17 8.38 -9.25 23.25
C ILE A 17 8.90 -9.50 24.67
N ALA A 18 9.96 -8.82 25.10
CA ALA A 18 10.52 -9.01 26.44
C ALA A 18 9.57 -8.42 27.51
N THR A 19 9.32 -9.19 28.57
CA THR A 19 8.35 -8.88 29.63
C THR A 19 8.72 -7.65 30.45
N ALA A 20 9.99 -7.44 30.76
CA ALA A 20 10.50 -6.34 31.57
C ALA A 20 11.25 -5.26 30.74
N ALA A 21 11.02 -5.19 29.43
CA ALA A 21 11.75 -4.27 28.54
C ALA A 21 11.71 -2.81 29.03
N SER A 22 10.59 -2.34 29.58
CA SER A 22 10.47 -0.97 30.07
C SER A 22 11.44 -0.61 31.19
N GLU A 23 11.78 -1.56 32.06
CA GLU A 23 12.68 -1.31 33.20
C GLU A 23 14.12 -1.10 32.72
N ASP A 24 14.61 -1.98 31.85
CA ASP A 24 15.96 -1.89 31.30
C ASP A 24 16.12 -0.69 30.37
N PHE A 25 15.11 -0.42 29.54
CA PHE A 25 15.09 0.78 28.70
C PHE A 25 14.95 2.06 29.51
N GLY A 26 14.34 2.01 30.70
CA GLY A 26 14.35 3.11 31.67
C GLY A 26 15.77 3.47 32.12
N LYS A 27 16.60 2.46 32.43
CA LYS A 27 18.03 2.66 32.78
C LYS A 27 18.81 3.24 31.60
N LEU A 28 18.61 2.71 30.39
CA LEU A 28 19.24 3.22 29.17
C LEU A 28 18.84 4.67 28.87
N ALA A 29 17.56 5.00 29.06
CA ALA A 29 17.04 6.34 28.82
C ALA A 29 17.72 7.40 29.67
N TYR A 30 18.11 7.08 30.91
CA TYR A 30 18.85 8.02 31.76
C TYR A 30 20.19 8.43 31.12
N GLY A 31 20.97 7.45 30.65
CA GLY A 31 22.25 7.70 29.98
C GLY A 31 22.10 8.47 28.67
N VAL A 32 21.14 8.06 27.83
CA VAL A 32 20.87 8.73 26.55
C VAL A 32 20.38 10.16 26.76
N LYS A 33 19.52 10.40 27.77
CA LYS A 33 19.04 11.74 28.11
C LYS A 33 20.18 12.68 28.51
N LYS A 34 21.16 12.20 29.29
CA LYS A 34 22.36 12.98 29.65
C LYS A 34 23.16 13.35 28.41
N GLN A 35 23.39 12.41 27.49
CA GLN A 35 24.10 12.66 26.24
C GLN A 35 23.37 13.65 25.33
N MET A 36 22.05 13.48 25.18
CA MET A 36 21.20 14.40 24.41
C MET A 36 21.23 15.81 25.00
N HIS A 37 21.12 15.94 26.33
CA HIS A 37 21.19 17.25 26.97
C HIS A 37 22.56 17.91 26.76
N ASN A 38 23.66 17.17 26.89
CA ASN A 38 24.99 17.74 26.73
C ASN A 38 25.27 18.20 25.29
N ARG A 39 24.80 17.45 24.29
CA ARG A 39 25.06 17.71 22.86
C ARG A 39 24.07 18.67 22.21
N LEU A 40 22.79 18.60 22.62
CA LEU A 40 21.68 19.33 21.99
C LEU A 40 21.09 20.41 22.89
N ARG A 41 21.57 20.55 24.14
CA ARG A 41 21.18 21.53 25.17
C ARG A 41 19.83 22.20 24.96
N ASN A 42 19.83 23.36 24.32
CA ASN A 42 18.69 24.28 24.21
C ASN A 42 17.77 23.97 23.02
N ASP A 43 18.21 23.13 22.09
CA ASP A 43 17.45 22.81 20.87
C ASP A 43 16.39 21.74 21.13
N LEU A 44 16.50 21.02 22.25
CA LEU A 44 15.58 19.95 22.63
C LEU A 44 14.45 20.48 23.53
N THR A 45 13.25 20.61 22.98
CA THR A 45 12.10 21.20 23.68
C THR A 45 10.99 20.18 23.94
N ARG A 46 10.04 20.53 24.81
CA ARG A 46 8.78 19.78 24.99
C ARG A 46 7.68 20.26 24.03
N LYS A 47 7.89 21.39 23.37
CA LYS A 47 6.91 22.03 22.48
C LYS A 47 7.24 21.69 21.03
N GLY A 48 6.32 21.08 20.33
CA GLY A 48 6.47 20.81 18.90
C GLY A 48 5.23 20.15 18.32
N GLU A 49 5.27 19.93 17.02
CA GLU A 49 4.11 19.43 16.27
C GLU A 49 4.22 17.92 16.03
N LEU A 50 3.19 17.18 16.43
CA LEU A 50 3.01 15.77 16.06
C LEU A 50 2.02 15.67 14.90
N LYS A 51 2.58 15.57 13.70
CA LYS A 51 1.82 15.22 12.48
C LYS A 51 1.22 13.82 12.61
N LYS A 52 0.08 13.59 11.93
CA LYS A 52 -0.54 12.25 11.85
C LYS A 52 0.47 11.25 11.27
N GLY A 53 0.47 10.02 11.78
CA GLY A 53 1.35 8.94 11.32
C GLY A 53 2.03 8.18 12.46
N TYR A 54 2.97 7.29 12.09
CA TYR A 54 3.56 6.27 12.96
C TYR A 54 4.07 6.80 14.31
N ILE A 55 4.81 7.92 14.31
CA ILE A 55 5.39 8.45 15.54
C ILE A 55 4.31 8.94 16.50
N LYS A 56 3.26 9.59 16.00
CA LYS A 56 2.15 10.06 16.82
C LYS A 56 1.35 8.91 17.39
N GLU A 57 1.07 7.89 16.58
CA GLU A 57 0.31 6.72 17.00
C GLU A 57 1.04 5.90 18.06
N LYS A 58 2.36 5.68 17.89
CA LYS A 58 3.16 4.85 18.79
C LYS A 58 3.69 5.59 20.02
N TYR A 59 4.07 6.86 19.87
CA TYR A 59 4.81 7.60 20.90
C TYR A 59 4.09 8.84 21.42
N GLY A 60 2.94 9.22 20.85
CA GLY A 60 2.25 10.47 21.17
C GLY A 60 1.78 10.60 22.62
N LYS A 61 1.61 9.47 23.33
CA LYS A 61 1.25 9.44 24.76
C LYS A 61 2.46 9.49 25.71
N SER A 62 3.68 9.49 25.18
CA SER A 62 4.89 9.46 26.00
C SER A 62 5.20 10.82 26.61
N SER A 63 5.30 10.89 27.93
CA SER A 63 5.80 12.08 28.65
C SER A 63 7.29 12.35 28.40
N GLN A 64 8.01 11.36 27.86
CA GLN A 64 9.43 11.45 27.51
C GLN A 64 9.65 12.05 26.12
N LEU A 65 8.60 12.24 25.31
CA LEU A 65 8.72 12.79 23.97
C LEU A 65 9.31 14.20 23.98
N ARG A 66 10.25 14.45 23.08
CA ARG A 66 10.90 15.76 22.90
C ARG A 66 10.96 16.12 21.43
N PHE A 67 11.23 17.39 21.14
CA PHE A 67 11.28 17.92 19.80
C PHE A 67 12.62 18.61 19.56
N LEU A 68 13.21 18.37 18.40
CA LEU A 68 14.40 19.05 17.91
C LEU A 68 14.00 19.86 16.68
N HIS A 69 14.08 21.19 16.77
CA HIS A 69 13.57 22.12 15.75
C HIS A 69 12.15 21.78 15.25
N GLY A 70 11.24 21.53 16.19
CA GLY A 70 9.83 21.20 15.90
C GLY A 70 9.57 19.76 15.44
N ARG A 71 10.60 18.94 15.23
CA ARG A 71 10.46 17.53 14.80
C ARG A 71 10.56 16.57 16.00
N PRO A 72 9.70 15.55 16.11
CA PRO A 72 9.68 14.64 17.25
C PRO A 72 10.93 13.75 17.29
N VAL A 73 11.46 13.55 18.49
CA VAL A 73 12.56 12.64 18.83
C VAL A 73 11.98 11.44 19.57
N VAL A 74 12.13 10.24 19.01
CA VAL A 74 11.56 9.02 19.61
C VAL A 74 12.26 8.73 20.96
N PRO A 75 11.51 8.65 22.07
CA PRO A 75 12.10 8.43 23.39
C PRO A 75 12.47 6.95 23.57
N ILE A 76 13.75 6.67 23.76
CA ILE A 76 14.26 5.30 23.97
C ILE A 76 13.64 4.62 25.19
N GLY A 77 13.30 5.36 26.24
CA GLY A 77 12.68 4.80 27.45
C GLY A 77 11.21 4.44 27.30
N TYR A 78 10.58 4.67 26.14
CA TYR A 78 9.16 4.39 25.91
C TYR A 78 8.95 3.13 25.07
N VAL A 79 9.70 2.08 25.36
CA VAL A 79 9.38 0.74 24.84
C VAL A 79 8.07 0.26 25.46
N GLN A 80 7.21 -0.34 24.66
CA GLN A 80 5.96 -0.96 25.11
C GLN A 80 6.09 -2.46 24.92
N SER A 81 5.92 -3.23 25.99
CA SER A 81 5.88 -4.68 25.87
C SER A 81 4.59 -5.11 25.20
N ARG A 82 4.67 -6.17 24.41
CA ARG A 82 3.58 -6.84 23.73
C ARG A 82 3.72 -8.32 24.06
N ASN A 83 2.64 -8.90 24.56
CA ASN A 83 2.59 -10.32 24.84
C ASN A 83 2.92 -11.13 23.57
N ALA A 84 3.94 -11.99 23.63
CA ALA A 84 4.19 -13.01 22.62
C ALA A 84 3.12 -14.10 22.72
N GLN A 85 1.95 -13.80 22.18
CA GLN A 85 0.91 -14.80 22.07
C GLN A 85 1.38 -15.87 21.09
N HIS A 86 1.33 -17.14 21.51
CA HIS A 86 1.42 -18.26 20.59
C HIS A 86 0.36 -18.12 19.51
N LYS A 87 0.61 -18.72 18.35
CA LYS A 87 -0.39 -18.84 17.30
C LYS A 87 -1.68 -19.41 17.91
N ARG A 88 -2.81 -18.74 17.68
CA ARG A 88 -4.12 -19.21 18.16
C ARG A 88 -4.33 -20.65 17.70
N LYS A 89 -4.71 -21.55 18.62
CA LYS A 89 -4.94 -22.98 18.30
C LYS A 89 -5.99 -23.17 17.20
N SER A 90 -6.96 -22.26 17.11
CA SER A 90 -7.96 -22.25 16.05
C SER A 90 -7.38 -22.05 14.65
N VAL A 91 -6.21 -21.41 14.51
CA VAL A 91 -5.54 -21.21 13.21
C VAL A 91 -4.66 -22.40 12.89
N ASN A 92 -5.23 -23.40 12.23
CA ASN A 92 -4.59 -24.67 11.90
C ASN A 92 -4.62 -24.94 10.38
N LYS A 93 -3.52 -25.43 9.80
CA LYS A 93 -3.46 -25.80 8.36
C LYS A 93 -4.15 -27.14 8.04
N TYR A 94 -4.35 -27.98 9.03
CA TYR A 94 -4.86 -29.34 8.82
C TYR A 94 -6.39 -29.43 8.89
N THR A 95 -7.05 -28.55 9.65
CA THR A 95 -8.52 -28.51 9.75
C THR A 95 -9.13 -27.52 8.74
N PRO A 96 -10.29 -27.82 8.11
CA PRO A 96 -10.96 -26.89 7.20
C PRO A 96 -11.25 -25.51 7.84
N GLU A 97 -11.74 -25.50 9.08
CA GLU A 97 -12.11 -24.28 9.81
C GLU A 97 -10.86 -23.45 10.16
N GLY A 98 -9.75 -24.14 10.47
CA GLY A 98 -8.48 -23.49 10.73
C GLY A 98 -7.85 -22.92 9.46
N ARG A 99 -8.00 -23.60 8.32
CA ARG A 99 -7.56 -23.11 7.01
C ARG A 99 -8.36 -21.90 6.58
N GLU A 100 -9.67 -21.87 6.84
CA GLU A 100 -10.49 -20.71 6.55
C GLU A 100 -9.95 -19.45 7.24
N LEU A 101 -9.52 -19.56 8.51
CA LEU A 101 -8.88 -18.43 9.22
C LEU A 101 -7.52 -18.01 8.63
N ILE A 102 -6.81 -18.91 7.95
CA ILE A 102 -5.58 -18.59 7.21
C ILE A 102 -5.91 -17.91 5.89
N HIS A 103 -6.91 -18.42 5.17
CA HIS A 103 -7.29 -17.98 3.83
C HIS A 103 -8.27 -16.80 3.80
N LYS A 104 -8.84 -16.40 4.94
CA LYS A 104 -9.70 -15.19 5.05
C LYS A 104 -9.00 -13.90 4.61
N ASN A 105 -7.67 -13.85 4.72
CA ASN A 105 -6.88 -12.71 4.24
C ASN A 105 -6.57 -12.76 2.74
N LEU A 106 -6.88 -13.87 2.06
CA LEU A 106 -6.69 -14.12 0.63
C LEU A 106 -8.04 -14.09 -0.10
N ASN A 107 -8.91 -13.14 0.25
CA ASN A 107 -10.21 -12.93 -0.40
C ASN A 107 -10.03 -12.39 -1.83
N ILE A 108 -9.55 -13.25 -2.72
CA ILE A 108 -9.45 -13.05 -4.16
C ILE A 108 -10.39 -14.08 -4.80
N ASP A 109 -11.15 -13.69 -5.82
CA ASP A 109 -11.98 -14.64 -6.54
C ASP A 109 -11.09 -15.60 -7.36
N THR A 110 -10.88 -16.78 -6.79
CA THR A 110 -10.06 -17.85 -7.36
C THR A 110 -10.63 -18.39 -8.67
N LYS A 111 -11.95 -18.32 -8.88
CA LYS A 111 -12.59 -18.80 -10.11
C LYS A 111 -12.20 -17.90 -11.28
N THR A 112 -12.31 -16.59 -11.10
CA THR A 112 -11.89 -15.61 -12.11
C THR A 112 -10.38 -15.67 -12.33
N MET A 113 -9.57 -15.78 -11.26
CA MET A 113 -8.12 -15.95 -11.41
C MET A 113 -7.76 -17.17 -12.25
N LEU A 114 -8.37 -18.33 -11.97
CA LEU A 114 -8.15 -19.56 -12.73
C LEU A 114 -8.60 -19.42 -14.18
N TRP A 115 -9.68 -18.67 -14.44
CA TRP A 115 -10.11 -18.36 -15.80
C TRP A 115 -9.05 -17.52 -16.53
N LEU A 116 -8.48 -16.49 -15.90
CA LEU A 116 -7.41 -15.67 -16.50
C LEU A 116 -6.16 -16.51 -16.83
N MET A 117 -5.79 -17.45 -15.96
CA MET A 117 -4.67 -18.37 -16.17
C MET A 117 -4.91 -19.31 -17.36
N ARG A 118 -6.13 -19.81 -17.51
CA ARG A 118 -6.51 -20.73 -18.59
C ARG A 118 -6.78 -20.05 -19.93
N ASN A 119 -7.00 -18.74 -19.91
CA ASN A 119 -7.30 -17.92 -21.08
C ASN A 119 -6.27 -16.80 -21.24
N PRO A 120 -5.01 -17.14 -21.58
CA PRO A 120 -4.00 -16.14 -21.92
C PRO A 120 -4.41 -15.38 -23.18
N VAL A 121 -4.04 -14.10 -23.26
CA VAL A 121 -4.28 -13.28 -24.45
C VAL A 121 -3.35 -13.76 -25.57
N GLN A 122 -3.92 -14.23 -26.68
CA GLN A 122 -3.16 -14.73 -27.81
C GLN A 122 -2.25 -13.63 -28.41
N GLY A 123 -1.05 -14.02 -28.84
CA GLY A 123 -0.06 -13.10 -29.42
C GLY A 123 0.65 -12.18 -28.42
N ARG A 124 0.47 -12.39 -27.11
CA ARG A 124 1.20 -11.68 -26.05
C ARG A 124 2.33 -12.53 -25.47
N SER A 125 3.28 -11.87 -24.82
CA SER A 125 4.42 -12.52 -24.19
C SER A 125 4.01 -13.33 -22.95
N ILE A 126 4.91 -14.23 -22.53
CA ILE A 126 4.76 -14.96 -21.26
C ILE A 126 4.77 -13.98 -20.08
N GLU A 127 5.63 -12.95 -20.13
CA GLU A 127 5.70 -11.89 -19.12
C GLU A 127 4.35 -11.17 -18.97
N TYR A 128 3.69 -10.82 -20.08
CA TYR A 128 2.36 -10.20 -20.05
C TYR A 128 1.33 -11.10 -19.35
N ALA A 129 1.34 -12.40 -19.64
CA ALA A 129 0.41 -13.34 -19.04
C ALA A 129 0.63 -13.48 -17.52
N ASP A 130 1.89 -13.58 -17.08
CA ASP A 130 2.26 -13.67 -15.66
C ASP A 130 1.93 -12.39 -14.90
N ASN A 131 2.27 -11.23 -15.49
CA ASN A 131 1.97 -9.93 -14.91
C ASN A 131 0.46 -9.66 -14.85
N ARG A 132 -0.34 -10.14 -15.81
CA ARG A 132 -1.81 -10.05 -15.76
C ARG A 132 -2.39 -10.79 -14.55
N ILE A 133 -1.89 -11.97 -14.22
CA ILE A 133 -2.32 -12.75 -13.04
C ILE A 133 -1.86 -12.05 -11.76
N SER A 134 -0.61 -11.60 -11.73
CA SER A 134 -0.04 -10.86 -10.59
C SER A 134 -0.82 -9.58 -10.29
N LEU A 135 -1.19 -8.82 -11.33
CA LEU A 135 -2.02 -7.63 -11.19
C LEU A 135 -3.44 -7.96 -10.71
N TYR A 136 -4.01 -9.09 -11.12
CA TYR A 136 -5.33 -9.50 -10.65
C TYR A 136 -5.33 -9.71 -9.13
N ALA A 137 -4.30 -10.39 -8.61
CA ALA A 137 -4.12 -10.58 -7.19
C ALA A 137 -3.88 -9.24 -6.47
N ALA A 138 -3.02 -8.37 -7.01
CA ALA A 138 -2.69 -7.07 -6.40
C ALA A 138 -3.87 -6.08 -6.41
N GLN A 139 -4.71 -6.11 -7.45
CA GLN A 139 -5.89 -5.25 -7.58
C GLN A 139 -7.15 -5.87 -6.97
N HIS A 140 -7.07 -7.07 -6.38
CA HIS A 140 -8.23 -7.80 -5.86
C HIS A 140 -9.36 -7.94 -6.90
N GLY A 141 -9.01 -8.14 -8.17
CA GLY A 141 -9.97 -8.21 -9.29
C GLY A 141 -10.74 -6.93 -9.57
N LYS A 142 -10.31 -5.78 -9.05
CA LYS A 142 -10.97 -4.48 -9.26
C LYS A 142 -10.36 -3.69 -10.41
N CYS A 143 -11.21 -2.95 -11.12
CA CYS A 143 -10.76 -1.98 -12.10
C CYS A 143 -9.95 -0.87 -11.42
N ALA A 144 -8.78 -0.52 -11.97
CA ALA A 144 -7.94 0.53 -11.40
C ALA A 144 -8.57 1.92 -11.42
N VAL A 145 -9.46 2.18 -12.39
CA VAL A 145 -10.20 3.45 -12.50
C VAL A 145 -11.41 3.45 -11.58
N THR A 146 -12.38 2.56 -11.82
CA THR A 146 -13.69 2.59 -11.13
C THR A 146 -13.66 1.97 -9.73
N GLY A 147 -12.73 1.06 -9.45
CA GLY A 147 -12.70 0.27 -8.21
C GLY A 147 -13.75 -0.84 -8.13
N SER A 148 -14.59 -1.00 -9.16
CA SER A 148 -15.58 -2.08 -9.24
C SER A 148 -14.91 -3.42 -9.51
N ILE A 149 -15.46 -4.50 -8.94
CA ILE A 149 -15.05 -5.87 -9.23
C ILE A 149 -15.41 -6.16 -10.69
N MET A 150 -14.46 -6.71 -11.44
CA MET A 150 -14.63 -7.06 -12.85
C MET A 150 -14.90 -8.55 -13.00
N GLU A 151 -15.79 -8.90 -13.92
CA GLU A 151 -15.97 -10.28 -14.35
C GLU A 151 -14.82 -10.73 -15.25
N ALA A 152 -14.56 -12.04 -15.29
CA ALA A 152 -13.39 -12.60 -15.98
C ALA A 152 -13.22 -12.13 -17.44
N HIS A 153 -14.33 -12.00 -18.17
CA HIS A 153 -14.34 -11.57 -19.58
C HIS A 153 -14.19 -10.06 -19.77
N ASP A 154 -14.46 -9.26 -18.74
CA ASP A 154 -14.34 -7.79 -18.76
C ASP A 154 -12.92 -7.33 -18.38
N ILE A 155 -12.09 -8.22 -17.83
CA ILE A 155 -10.73 -7.90 -17.38
C ILE A 155 -9.79 -7.71 -18.57
N HIS A 156 -9.49 -6.46 -18.86
CA HIS A 156 -8.49 -6.04 -19.82
C HIS A 156 -7.20 -5.62 -19.11
N CYS A 157 -6.06 -6.12 -19.59
CA CYS A 157 -4.75 -5.67 -19.13
C CYS A 157 -4.22 -4.61 -20.09
N HIS A 158 -4.12 -3.39 -19.59
CA HIS A 158 -3.81 -2.19 -20.34
C HIS A 158 -2.35 -1.78 -20.11
N HIS A 159 -1.66 -1.49 -21.21
CA HIS A 159 -0.36 -0.83 -21.19
C HIS A 159 -0.56 0.67 -20.97
N LYS A 160 -0.08 1.19 -19.84
CA LYS A 160 -0.12 2.62 -19.50
C LYS A 160 0.56 3.44 -20.58
N ARG A 161 1.79 3.08 -20.95
CA ARG A 161 2.45 3.51 -22.17
C ARG A 161 2.21 2.45 -23.25
N PRO A 162 1.51 2.75 -24.35
CA PRO A 162 1.22 1.78 -25.40
C PRO A 162 2.49 1.17 -26.03
N ALA A 163 2.40 -0.09 -26.49
CA ALA A 163 3.51 -0.78 -27.15
C ALA A 163 4.01 -0.04 -28.40
N ALA A 164 3.11 0.54 -29.20
CA ALA A 164 3.44 1.35 -30.37
C ALA A 164 4.29 2.59 -30.03
N LYS A 165 4.29 3.01 -28.77
CA LYS A 165 5.05 4.16 -28.25
C LYS A 165 6.25 3.74 -27.41
N GLY A 166 6.67 2.47 -27.49
CA GLY A 166 7.81 1.93 -26.75
C GLY A 166 7.49 1.42 -25.34
N GLY A 167 6.22 1.16 -25.03
CA GLY A 167 5.85 0.48 -23.80
C GLY A 167 6.18 -1.02 -23.81
N THR A 168 6.63 -1.54 -22.67
CA THR A 168 6.98 -2.96 -22.47
C THR A 168 5.90 -3.72 -21.70
N ASP A 169 6.02 -5.04 -21.61
CA ASP A 169 5.15 -5.91 -20.81
C ASP A 169 5.55 -5.95 -19.32
N GLU A 170 6.45 -5.07 -18.88
CA GLU A 170 6.87 -4.95 -17.49
C GLU A 170 5.68 -4.63 -16.57
N TYR A 171 5.69 -5.24 -15.38
CA TYR A 171 4.64 -5.08 -14.37
C TYR A 171 4.29 -3.61 -14.09
N GLY A 172 5.29 -2.73 -14.03
CA GLY A 172 5.11 -1.30 -13.79
C GLY A 172 4.33 -0.57 -14.88
N ASN A 173 4.39 -1.05 -16.13
CA ASN A 173 3.69 -0.47 -17.27
C ASN A 173 2.27 -1.02 -17.47
N LEU A 174 1.89 -2.08 -16.75
CA LEU A 174 0.61 -2.73 -16.90
C LEU A 174 -0.39 -2.33 -15.79
N VAL A 175 -1.69 -2.42 -16.11
CA VAL A 175 -2.78 -2.22 -15.16
C VAL A 175 -4.04 -2.94 -15.63
N LEU A 176 -4.83 -3.51 -14.71
CA LEU A 176 -6.13 -4.09 -15.04
C LEU A 176 -7.24 -3.05 -14.96
N ILE A 177 -8.05 -3.02 -16.01
CA ILE A 177 -9.22 -2.16 -16.16
C ILE A 177 -10.34 -2.93 -16.84
N SER A 178 -11.58 -2.42 -16.74
CA SER A 178 -12.71 -3.03 -17.43
C SER A 178 -12.65 -2.72 -18.93
N ALA A 179 -13.30 -3.53 -19.75
CA ALA A 179 -13.33 -3.35 -21.19
C ALA A 179 -13.92 -1.97 -21.60
N PRO A 180 -15.02 -1.46 -20.99
CA PRO A 180 -15.51 -0.11 -21.26
C PRO A 180 -14.50 0.99 -20.91
N VAL A 181 -13.79 0.86 -19.78
CA VAL A 181 -12.74 1.82 -19.40
C VAL A 181 -11.57 1.76 -20.38
N HIS A 182 -11.17 0.57 -20.81
CA HIS A 182 -10.09 0.41 -21.79
C HIS A 182 -10.45 1.09 -23.12
N LYS A 183 -11.70 0.92 -23.60
CA LYS A 183 -12.19 1.63 -24.78
C LYS A 183 -12.22 3.14 -24.58
N LEU A 184 -12.69 3.60 -23.42
CA LEU A 184 -12.72 5.02 -23.09
C LEU A 184 -11.31 5.64 -23.02
N ILE A 185 -10.27 4.93 -22.59
CA ILE A 185 -8.90 5.46 -22.60
C ILE A 185 -8.42 5.75 -24.02
N HIS A 186 -8.68 4.86 -24.97
CA HIS A 186 -8.21 4.99 -26.36
C HIS A 186 -9.20 5.68 -27.29
N ALA A 187 -10.36 6.09 -26.80
CA ALA A 187 -11.36 6.79 -27.62
C ALA A 187 -10.86 8.18 -28.04
N SER A 188 -10.86 8.43 -29.35
CA SER A 188 -10.59 9.73 -29.99
C SER A 188 -11.87 10.45 -30.43
N ASP A 189 -12.90 9.70 -30.78
CA ASP A 189 -14.20 10.24 -31.21
C ASP A 189 -15.05 10.70 -30.01
N MET A 190 -15.60 11.92 -30.12
CA MET A 190 -16.39 12.55 -29.07
C MET A 190 -17.71 11.83 -28.79
N ALA A 191 -18.34 11.24 -29.81
CA ALA A 191 -19.58 10.48 -29.61
C ALA A 191 -19.31 9.22 -28.76
N THR A 192 -18.22 8.53 -29.06
CA THR A 192 -17.74 7.36 -28.30
C THR A 192 -17.37 7.74 -26.86
N ILE A 193 -16.65 8.85 -26.66
CA ILE A 193 -16.30 9.35 -25.32
C ILE A 193 -17.57 9.62 -24.51
N LYS A 194 -18.51 10.39 -25.07
CA LYS A 194 -19.77 10.74 -24.38
C LYS A 194 -20.59 9.51 -24.01
N PHE A 195 -20.65 8.51 -24.91
CA PHE A 195 -21.33 7.25 -24.63
C PHE A 195 -20.74 6.52 -23.42
N TYR A 196 -19.41 6.34 -23.38
CA TYR A 196 -18.78 5.62 -22.27
C TYR A 196 -18.74 6.41 -20.96
N LEU A 197 -18.66 7.74 -21.01
CA LEU A 197 -18.80 8.58 -19.81
C LEU A 197 -20.18 8.41 -19.18
N ASN A 198 -21.24 8.42 -19.99
CA ASN A 198 -22.61 8.19 -19.51
C ASN A 198 -22.79 6.76 -18.98
N LEU A 199 -22.22 5.76 -19.66
CA LEU A 199 -22.32 4.36 -19.24
C LEU A 199 -21.61 4.12 -17.91
N LEU A 200 -20.42 4.67 -17.74
CA LEU A 200 -19.59 4.45 -16.56
C LEU A 200 -19.96 5.37 -15.38
N ASN A 201 -20.59 6.51 -15.65
CA ASN A 201 -20.99 7.52 -14.68
C ASN A 201 -19.89 7.82 -13.65
N LEU A 202 -18.70 8.18 -14.16
CA LEU A 202 -17.50 8.31 -13.37
C LEU A 202 -17.55 9.55 -12.45
N ASP A 203 -17.03 9.40 -11.23
CA ASP A 203 -16.81 10.53 -10.34
C ASP A 203 -15.53 11.33 -10.71
N SER A 204 -15.37 12.53 -10.15
CA SER A 204 -14.23 13.40 -10.46
C SER A 204 -12.86 12.77 -10.13
N THR A 205 -12.78 11.93 -9.11
CA THR A 205 -11.54 11.22 -8.75
C THR A 205 -11.22 10.10 -9.73
N GLN A 206 -12.25 9.43 -10.25
CA GLN A 206 -12.13 8.40 -11.29
C GLN A 206 -11.76 9.03 -12.64
N ILE A 207 -12.32 10.19 -12.99
CA ILE A 207 -11.94 10.95 -14.19
C ILE A 207 -10.47 11.36 -14.12
N LEU A 208 -9.98 11.83 -12.97
CA LEU A 208 -8.56 12.13 -12.79
C LEU A 208 -7.65 10.91 -12.99
N LYS A 209 -8.07 9.72 -12.53
CA LYS A 209 -7.33 8.47 -12.78
C LYS A 209 -7.36 8.06 -14.26
N LEU A 210 -8.53 8.16 -14.90
CA LEU A 210 -8.71 7.89 -16.31
C LEU A 210 -7.79 8.80 -17.15
N ASN A 211 -7.78 10.09 -16.86
CA ASN A 211 -6.97 11.09 -17.55
C ASN A 211 -5.47 10.83 -17.42
N LYS A 212 -4.99 10.31 -16.28
CA LYS A 212 -3.59 9.88 -16.15
C LYS A 212 -3.24 8.77 -17.15
N PHE A 213 -4.13 7.81 -17.36
CA PHE A 213 -3.90 6.75 -18.35
C PHE A 213 -4.05 7.27 -19.79
N ARG A 214 -4.98 8.19 -20.04
CA ARG A 214 -5.10 8.88 -21.34
C ARG A 214 -3.84 9.67 -21.68
N GLU A 215 -3.31 10.42 -20.72
CA GLU A 215 -2.06 11.17 -20.88
C GLU A 215 -0.87 10.24 -21.19
N MET A 216 -0.72 9.12 -20.46
CA MET A 216 0.34 8.14 -20.74
C MET A 216 0.17 7.43 -22.10
N ALA A 217 -1.07 7.34 -22.60
CA ALA A 217 -1.38 6.87 -23.95
C ALA A 217 -1.27 7.98 -25.01
N GLU A 218 -0.95 9.21 -24.62
CA GLU A 218 -0.99 10.46 -25.41
C GLU A 218 -2.33 10.68 -26.12
N MET A 219 -3.41 10.48 -25.38
CA MET A 219 -4.78 10.79 -25.76
C MET A 219 -5.21 12.12 -25.12
N PRO A 220 -6.08 12.92 -25.78
CA PRO A 220 -6.59 14.17 -25.20
C PRO A 220 -7.29 13.93 -23.86
N LEU A 221 -7.14 14.84 -22.91
CA LEU A 221 -7.84 14.76 -21.63
C LEU A 221 -9.34 14.96 -21.81
N ILE A 222 -10.11 14.38 -20.90
CA ILE A 222 -11.57 14.51 -20.83
C ILE A 222 -11.92 15.32 -19.60
N ASP A 223 -12.78 16.32 -19.77
CA ASP A 223 -13.30 17.15 -18.67
C ASP A 223 -14.43 16.45 -17.88
#